data_AF-A0AAV2RSM6-F1
#
_entry.id   AF-A0AAV2RSM6-F1
#
_cell.length_a   1.000
_cell.length_b   1.000
_cell.length_c   1.000
_cell.angle_alpha   90.00
_cell.angle_beta   90.00
_cell.angle_gamma   90.00
#
_symmetry.space_group_name_H-M   'P 1'
#
loop_
_entity.id
_entity.type
_entity.pdbx_description
1 polymer ?
#
loop_
_entity_poly.entity_id
_entity_poly.type
_entity_poly.pdbx_seq_one_letter_code
_entity_poly.pdbx_strand_id
1 'polypeptide(L)'
;VCIFYTTIGGMKAVLWTDTVQVILMYAAMMLVIFNGMVDEGGFTEVWEKNVNGSRVELINWDPNPITRHSIWSLIIGGYFTWVANYGVNQAQIQRYLCVKKKSMAVRALWINLFALFFLMIMCAFGGMVIFAHYHDCDPLLNEQISKADQLMPLFVMDTLGKWPGVPGLFVAGIFSGALSTVSSGMNSLAAIVLEDFLKGPIWPTITERQATWASK
;
A
#
# COMPACT_ATOMS: atom_id res chain seq x y z
N VAL A 1 -2.80 12.76 -14.41
CA VAL A 1 -1.38 12.58 -14.00
C VAL A 1 -0.89 11.17 -14.29
N CYS A 2 -1.48 10.13 -13.67
CA CYS A 2 -1.15 8.71 -13.89
C CYS A 2 -1.05 8.32 -15.37
N ILE A 3 -2.10 8.62 -16.14
CA ILE A 3 -2.17 8.36 -17.58
C ILE A 3 -1.01 9.02 -18.32
N PHE A 4 -0.73 10.29 -18.02
CA PHE A 4 0.25 11.09 -18.76
C PHE A 4 1.70 10.60 -18.55
N TYR A 5 2.12 10.27 -17.34
CA TYR A 5 3.49 9.76 -17.12
C TYR A 5 3.65 8.30 -17.53
N THR A 6 2.58 7.49 -17.44
CA THR A 6 2.61 6.08 -17.87
C THR A 6 2.77 5.99 -19.38
N THR A 7 2.07 6.83 -20.16
CA THR A 7 2.16 6.84 -21.63
C THR A 7 3.48 7.40 -22.17
N ILE A 8 4.10 8.33 -21.45
CA ILE A 8 5.38 8.94 -21.85
C ILE A 8 6.58 8.11 -21.39
N GLY A 9 6.59 7.68 -20.13
CA GLY A 9 7.76 7.08 -19.49
C GLY A 9 7.80 5.55 -19.49
N GLY A 10 6.65 4.90 -19.71
CA GLY A 10 6.52 3.44 -19.65
C GLY A 10 6.95 2.86 -18.30
N MET A 11 7.11 1.54 -18.25
CA MET A 11 7.37 0.80 -17.01
C MET A 11 8.64 1.25 -16.25
N LYS A 12 9.68 1.70 -16.96
CA LYS A 12 10.91 2.18 -16.33
C LYS A 12 10.68 3.45 -15.51
N ALA A 13 9.88 4.38 -16.02
CA ALA A 13 9.54 5.60 -15.27
C ALA A 13 8.69 5.26 -14.05
N VAL A 14 7.71 4.37 -14.19
CA VAL A 14 6.87 3.89 -13.08
C VAL A 14 7.73 3.32 -11.95
N LEU A 15 8.71 2.46 -12.26
CA LEU A 15 9.58 1.86 -11.26
C LEU A 15 10.43 2.90 -10.48
N TRP A 16 10.88 3.95 -11.16
CA TRP A 16 11.64 5.02 -10.50
C TRP A 16 10.77 5.87 -9.58
N THR A 17 9.56 6.23 -10.02
CA THR A 17 8.62 6.98 -9.17
C THR A 17 8.19 6.16 -7.96
N ASP A 18 7.93 4.88 -8.14
CA ASP A 18 7.59 3.95 -7.05
C ASP A 18 8.69 3.89 -5.98
N THR A 19 9.96 3.89 -6.41
CA THR A 19 11.10 3.82 -5.48
C THR A 19 11.17 5.03 -4.56
N VAL A 20 11.04 6.24 -5.12
CA VAL A 20 11.06 7.49 -4.34
C VAL A 20 9.86 7.55 -3.39
N GLN A 21 8.70 7.12 -3.88
CA GLN A 21 7.46 7.14 -3.13
C GLN A 21 7.47 6.20 -1.92
N VAL A 22 8.03 5.00 -2.05
CA VAL A 22 8.15 4.07 -0.93
C VAL A 22 9.01 4.67 0.19
N ILE A 23 10.11 5.36 -0.14
CA ILE A 23 10.96 6.03 0.86
C ILE A 23 10.17 7.11 1.61
N LEU A 24 9.43 7.95 0.87
CA LEU A 24 8.58 8.98 1.46
C LEU A 24 7.49 8.39 2.36
N MET A 25 6.87 7.29 1.93
CA MET A 25 5.83 6.59 2.71
C MET A 25 6.36 6.10 4.05
N TYR A 26 7.52 5.43 4.08
CA TYR A 26 8.14 4.98 5.33
C TYR A 26 8.53 6.15 6.23
N ALA A 27 9.15 7.18 5.67
CA ALA A 27 9.57 8.36 6.42
C ALA A 27 8.36 9.05 7.08
N ALA A 28 7.28 9.25 6.32
CA ALA A 28 6.08 9.92 6.80
C ALA A 28 5.36 9.09 7.87
N MET A 29 5.24 7.77 7.66
CA MET A 29 4.64 6.86 8.64
C MET A 29 5.46 6.83 9.95
N MET A 30 6.79 6.75 9.86
CA MET A 30 7.67 6.80 11.05
C MET A 30 7.49 8.10 11.82
N LEU A 31 7.42 9.23 11.11
CA LEU A 31 7.29 10.54 11.71
C LEU A 31 5.95 10.69 12.45
N VAL A 32 4.83 10.29 11.82
CA VAL A 32 3.50 10.32 12.44
C VAL A 32 3.45 9.44 13.69
N ILE A 33 3.93 8.20 13.58
CA ILE A 33 3.96 7.25 14.69
C ILE A 33 4.81 7.78 15.85
N PHE A 34 6.00 8.32 15.57
CA PHE A 34 6.90 8.82 16.59
C PHE A 34 6.34 10.02 17.34
N ASN A 35 5.84 11.03 16.61
CA ASN A 35 5.24 12.21 17.26
C ASN A 35 3.98 11.82 18.04
N GLY A 36 3.13 10.97 17.47
CA GLY A 36 1.96 10.45 18.15
C GLY A 36 2.28 9.71 19.45
N MET A 37 3.32 8.87 19.44
CA MET A 37 3.78 8.22 20.68
C MET A 37 4.25 9.23 21.72
N VAL A 38 4.99 10.26 21.32
CA VAL A 38 5.51 11.27 22.26
C VAL A 38 4.37 12.07 22.88
N ASP A 39 3.38 12.46 22.09
CA ASP A 39 2.20 13.20 22.56
C ASP A 39 1.36 12.36 23.54
N GLU A 40 1.29 11.04 23.34
CA GLU A 40 0.55 10.10 24.20
C GLU A 40 1.35 9.60 25.42
N GLY A 41 2.53 10.15 25.71
CA GLY A 41 3.31 9.76 26.90
C GLY A 41 4.23 8.54 26.71
N GLY A 42 4.39 8.07 25.47
CA GLY A 42 5.35 7.04 25.07
C GLY A 42 4.72 5.68 24.76
N PHE A 43 5.58 4.71 24.41
CA PHE A 43 5.15 3.36 24.00
C PHE A 43 4.32 2.63 25.06
N THR A 44 4.73 2.72 26.33
CA THR A 44 4.07 2.00 27.44
C THR A 44 2.62 2.47 27.61
N GLU A 45 2.40 3.78 27.63
CA GLU A 45 1.06 4.37 27.79
C GLU A 45 0.16 4.00 26.61
N VAL A 46 0.68 4.11 25.38
CA VAL A 46 -0.06 3.67 24.17
C VAL A 46 -0.44 2.20 24.28
N TRP A 47 0.48 1.34 24.72
CA TRP A 47 0.23 -0.09 24.87
C TRP A 47 -0.84 -0.38 25.92
N GLU A 48 -0.74 0.24 27.11
CA GLU A 48 -1.70 0.07 28.21
C GLU A 48 -3.10 0.53 27.81
N LYS A 49 -3.23 1.70 27.16
CA LYS A 49 -4.51 2.19 26.61
C LYS A 49 -5.14 1.19 25.63
N ASN A 50 -4.35 0.57 24.75
CA ASN A 50 -4.85 -0.41 23.79
C ASN A 50 -5.27 -1.73 24.45
N VAL A 51 -4.54 -2.18 25.48
CA VAL A 51 -4.92 -3.36 26.27
C VAL A 51 -6.22 -3.09 27.04
N ASN A 52 -6.31 -1.96 27.73
CA ASN A 52 -7.51 -1.56 28.49
C ASN A 52 -8.72 -1.36 27.57
N GLY A 53 -8.50 -0.80 26.38
CA GLY A 53 -9.52 -0.63 25.34
C GLY A 53 -9.88 -1.92 24.59
N SER A 54 -9.36 -3.08 25.00
CA SER A 54 -9.60 -4.38 24.35
C SER A 54 -9.29 -4.40 22.85
N ARG A 55 -8.27 -3.64 22.43
CA ARG A 55 -7.83 -3.57 21.01
C ARG A 55 -6.71 -4.55 20.68
N VAL A 56 -6.09 -5.16 21.69
CA VAL A 56 -5.01 -6.14 21.51
C VAL A 56 -5.59 -7.55 21.51
N GLU A 57 -5.94 -8.04 20.33
CA GLU A 57 -6.29 -9.44 20.09
C GLU A 57 -5.20 -10.09 19.23
N LEU A 58 -4.33 -10.88 19.85
CA LEU A 58 -3.17 -11.45 19.15
C LEU A 58 -3.54 -12.61 18.23
N ILE A 59 -4.39 -13.52 18.70
CA ILE A 59 -4.78 -14.72 17.95
C ILE A 59 -6.24 -15.05 18.21
N ASN A 60 -7.02 -15.07 17.12
CA ASN A 60 -8.39 -15.55 17.13
C ASN A 60 -8.47 -16.94 16.49
N TRP A 61 -8.79 -17.96 17.29
CA TRP A 61 -8.88 -19.37 16.87
C TRP A 61 -10.26 -19.79 16.34
N ASP A 62 -11.20 -18.85 16.23
CA ASP A 62 -12.56 -19.14 15.77
C ASP A 62 -12.57 -19.78 14.37
N PRO A 63 -13.08 -21.02 14.24
CA PRO A 63 -13.17 -21.71 12.95
C PRO A 63 -14.28 -21.18 12.05
N ASN A 64 -15.12 -20.24 12.52
CA ASN A 64 -16.20 -19.67 11.72
C ASN A 64 -15.64 -18.90 10.50
N PRO A 65 -16.02 -19.26 9.26
CA PRO A 65 -15.54 -18.59 8.05
C PRO A 65 -16.06 -17.16 7.87
N ILE A 66 -17.08 -16.75 8.64
CA ILE A 66 -17.63 -15.38 8.63
C ILE A 66 -16.77 -14.43 9.48
N THR A 67 -15.96 -14.97 10.39
CA THR A 67 -15.09 -14.17 11.25
C THR A 67 -13.99 -13.52 10.42
N ARG A 68 -14.01 -12.18 10.36
CA ARG A 68 -13.20 -11.37 9.44
C ARG A 68 -11.70 -11.66 9.54
N HIS A 69 -11.18 -11.82 10.76
CA HIS A 69 -9.76 -12.01 11.03
C HIS A 69 -9.52 -13.15 12.03
N SER A 70 -9.79 -14.41 11.62
CA SER A 70 -9.35 -15.59 12.36
C SER A 70 -8.01 -16.09 11.81
N ILE A 71 -7.29 -16.89 12.60
CA ILE A 71 -6.04 -17.51 12.14
C ILE A 71 -6.26 -18.35 10.87
N TRP A 72 -7.42 -18.99 10.74
CA TRP A 72 -7.80 -19.79 9.59
C TRP A 72 -8.04 -18.92 8.35
N SER A 73 -8.78 -17.82 8.48
CA SER A 73 -9.04 -16.92 7.35
C SER A 73 -7.76 -16.20 6.91
N LEU A 74 -6.88 -15.85 7.86
CA LEU A 74 -5.60 -15.23 7.57
C LEU A 74 -4.60 -16.19 6.90
N ILE A 75 -4.47 -17.44 7.37
CA ILE A 75 -3.53 -18.40 6.78
C ILE A 75 -4.03 -18.88 5.42
N ILE A 76 -5.26 -19.40 5.35
CA ILE A 76 -5.81 -19.98 4.12
C ILE A 76 -6.07 -18.88 3.10
N GLY A 77 -6.83 -17.85 3.49
CA GLY A 77 -7.15 -16.72 2.61
C GLY A 77 -5.89 -15.97 2.20
N GLY A 78 -5.01 -15.66 3.16
CA GLY A 78 -3.74 -15.00 2.88
C GLY A 78 -2.86 -15.80 1.93
N TYR A 79 -2.74 -17.12 2.09
CA TYR A 79 -1.99 -17.96 1.16
C TYR A 79 -2.45 -17.78 -0.29
N PHE A 80 -3.75 -17.95 -0.56
CA PHE A 80 -4.29 -17.79 -1.92
C PHE A 80 -4.16 -16.35 -2.42
N THR A 81 -4.41 -15.35 -1.58
CA THR A 81 -4.26 -13.93 -1.95
C THR A 81 -2.82 -13.60 -2.33
N TRP A 82 -1.82 -14.07 -1.57
CA TRP A 82 -0.42 -13.76 -1.85
C TRP A 82 0.12 -14.56 -3.03
N VAL A 83 -0.25 -15.83 -3.18
CA VAL A 83 0.08 -16.63 -4.36
C VAL A 83 -0.51 -16.01 -5.62
N ALA A 84 -1.76 -15.55 -5.58
CA ALA A 84 -2.36 -14.87 -6.71
C ALA A 84 -1.61 -13.56 -7.05
N ASN A 85 -1.30 -12.75 -6.03
CA ASN A 85 -0.63 -11.47 -6.22
C ASN A 85 0.81 -11.58 -6.73
N TYR A 86 1.60 -12.56 -6.29
CA TYR A 86 3.00 -12.68 -6.73
C TYR A 86 3.21 -13.71 -7.84
N GLY A 87 2.30 -14.68 -7.97
CA GLY A 87 2.43 -15.79 -8.92
C GLY A 87 1.77 -15.52 -10.28
N VAL A 88 0.63 -14.84 -10.32
CA VAL A 88 -0.15 -14.67 -11.56
C VAL A 88 -0.50 -13.22 -11.90
N ASN A 89 -0.33 -12.27 -10.97
CA ASN A 89 -0.62 -10.87 -11.24
C ASN A 89 0.37 -10.29 -12.27
N GLN A 90 -0.18 -9.84 -13.40
CA GLN A 90 0.61 -9.30 -14.51
C GLN A 90 1.49 -8.12 -14.09
N ALA A 91 1.05 -7.27 -13.17
CA ALA A 91 1.84 -6.13 -12.70
C ALA A 91 3.12 -6.57 -11.99
N GLN A 92 3.08 -7.69 -11.28
CA GLN A 92 4.25 -8.24 -10.60
C GLN A 92 5.16 -9.01 -11.57
N ILE A 93 4.57 -9.82 -12.46
CA ILE A 93 5.33 -10.58 -13.47
C ILE A 93 6.14 -9.63 -14.36
N GLN A 94 5.53 -8.53 -14.79
CA GLN A 94 6.18 -7.48 -15.57
C GLN A 94 7.43 -6.90 -14.87
N ARG A 95 7.36 -6.68 -13.56
CA ARG A 95 8.50 -6.19 -12.76
C ARG A 95 9.64 -7.22 -12.72
N TYR A 96 9.32 -8.51 -12.66
CA TYR A 96 10.31 -9.58 -12.67
C TYR A 96 11.01 -9.71 -14.03
N LEU A 97 10.29 -9.44 -15.13
CA LEU A 97 10.88 -9.49 -16.48
C LEU A 97 11.77 -8.28 -16.79
N CYS A 98 11.70 -7.20 -16.01
CA CYS A 98 12.57 -6.04 -16.15
C CYS A 98 14.00 -6.25 -15.66
N VAL A 99 14.26 -7.32 -14.89
CA VAL A 99 15.61 -7.61 -14.38
C VAL A 99 16.35 -8.61 -15.24
N LYS A 100 17.65 -8.39 -15.42
CA LYS A 100 18.49 -9.19 -16.33
C LYS A 100 18.66 -10.66 -15.93
N LYS A 101 18.52 -10.98 -14.64
CA LYS A 101 18.81 -12.31 -14.09
C LYS A 101 17.71 -12.75 -13.12
N LYS A 102 17.33 -14.03 -13.18
CA LYS A 102 16.39 -14.66 -12.24
C LYS A 102 16.80 -14.46 -10.77
N SER A 103 18.09 -14.55 -10.45
CA SER A 103 18.57 -14.34 -9.08
C SER A 103 18.31 -12.92 -8.56
N MET A 104 18.26 -11.91 -9.43
CA MET A 104 17.91 -10.54 -9.04
C MET A 104 16.41 -10.40 -8.77
N ALA A 105 15.55 -11.07 -9.55
CA ALA A 105 14.11 -11.09 -9.30
C ALA A 105 13.80 -11.74 -7.94
N VAL A 106 14.44 -12.88 -7.64
CA VAL A 106 14.30 -13.56 -6.35
C VAL A 106 14.78 -12.67 -5.19
N ARG A 107 15.90 -11.95 -5.35
CA ARG A 107 16.36 -10.99 -4.33
C ARG A 107 15.36 -9.84 -4.14
N ALA A 108 14.80 -9.30 -5.22
CA ALA A 108 13.79 -8.25 -5.15
C ALA A 108 12.54 -8.71 -4.40
N LEU A 109 12.10 -9.96 -4.62
CA LEU A 109 11.00 -10.59 -3.88
C LEU A 109 11.29 -10.66 -2.38
N TRP A 110 12.48 -11.10 -1.98
CA TRP A 110 12.86 -11.13 -0.55
C TRP A 110 12.89 -9.74 0.08
N ILE A 111 13.46 -8.75 -0.62
CA ILE A 111 13.47 -7.35 -0.15
C ILE A 111 12.03 -6.85 0.04
N ASN A 112 11.16 -7.12 -0.94
CA ASN A 112 9.76 -6.73 -0.88
C ASN A 112 9.01 -7.43 0.27
N LEU A 113 9.30 -8.71 0.56
CA LEU A 113 8.72 -9.43 1.69
C LEU A 113 9.08 -8.75 3.02
N PHE A 114 10.36 -8.45 3.25
CA PHE A 114 10.80 -7.78 4.48
C PHE A 114 10.23 -6.37 4.60
N ALA A 115 10.21 -5.62 3.49
CA ALA A 115 9.60 -4.29 3.45
C ALA A 115 8.12 -4.37 3.82
N LEU A 116 7.35 -5.22 3.15
CA LEU A 116 5.92 -5.38 3.41
C LEU A 116 5.64 -5.80 4.86
N PHE A 117 6.43 -6.74 5.40
CA PHE A 117 6.32 -7.16 6.80
C PHE A 117 6.51 -5.97 7.76
N PHE A 118 7.55 -5.16 7.54
CA PHE A 118 7.80 -3.97 8.36
C PHE A 118 6.70 -2.93 8.22
N LEU A 119 6.21 -2.69 7.00
CA LEU A 119 5.10 -1.78 6.74
C LEU A 119 3.83 -2.22 7.47
N MET A 120 3.51 -3.52 7.47
CA MET A 120 2.35 -4.05 8.19
C MET A 120 2.45 -3.81 9.70
N ILE A 121 3.63 -4.01 10.29
CA ILE A 121 3.88 -3.70 11.71
C ILE A 121 3.69 -2.21 11.97
N MET A 122 4.23 -1.35 11.12
CA MET A 122 4.07 0.11 11.25
C MET A 122 2.61 0.53 11.14
N CYS A 123 1.85 -0.02 10.19
CA CYS A 123 0.42 0.28 10.06
C CYS A 123 -0.37 -0.17 11.29
N ALA A 124 -0.11 -1.38 11.80
CA ALA A 124 -0.75 -1.88 13.01
C ALA A 124 -0.43 -1.00 14.22
N PHE A 125 0.85 -0.63 14.37
CA PHE A 125 1.29 0.24 15.45
C PHE A 125 0.75 1.66 15.33
N GLY A 126 0.71 2.23 14.13
CA GLY A 126 0.06 3.51 13.86
C GLY A 126 -1.43 3.50 14.22
N GLY A 127 -2.14 2.40 13.94
CA GLY A 127 -3.52 2.21 14.38
C GLY A 127 -3.67 2.22 15.91
N MET A 128 -2.74 1.60 16.63
CA MET A 128 -2.72 1.63 18.11
C MET A 128 -2.47 3.03 18.66
N VAL A 129 -1.57 3.80 18.04
CA VAL A 129 -1.30 5.20 18.43
C VAL A 129 -2.53 6.08 18.18
N ILE A 130 -3.17 5.94 17.02
CA ILE A 130 -4.43 6.65 16.71
C ILE A 130 -5.51 6.32 17.73
N PHE A 131 -5.65 5.04 18.10
CA PHE A 131 -6.60 4.64 19.13
C PHE A 131 -6.28 5.25 20.49
N ALA A 132 -5.00 5.26 20.90
CA ALA A 132 -4.58 5.86 22.17
C ALA A 132 -4.90 7.37 22.23
N HIS A 133 -4.75 8.07 21.11
CA HIS A 133 -5.05 9.50 20.97
C HIS A 133 -6.55 9.81 21.03
N TYR A 134 -7.37 9.03 20.34
CA TYR A 134 -8.83 9.25 20.26
C TYR A 134 -9.65 8.37 21.23
N HIS A 135 -9.01 7.71 22.20
CA HIS A 135 -9.69 6.82 23.14
C HIS A 135 -10.84 7.50 23.89
N ASP A 136 -10.61 8.74 24.33
CA ASP A 136 -11.58 9.50 25.14
C ASP A 136 -12.50 10.39 24.30
N CYS A 137 -12.16 10.61 23.02
CA CYS A 137 -12.87 11.52 22.12
C CYS A 137 -12.90 10.92 20.71
N ASP A 138 -13.92 10.10 20.44
CA ASP A 138 -14.06 9.42 19.15
C ASP A 138 -14.48 10.42 18.05
N PRO A 139 -13.63 10.68 17.04
CA PRO A 139 -13.92 11.64 15.98
C PRO A 139 -15.06 11.19 15.06
N LEU A 140 -15.39 9.89 15.01
CA LEU A 140 -16.51 9.37 14.23
C LEU A 140 -17.84 9.64 14.93
N LEU A 141 -17.90 9.45 16.25
CA LEU A 141 -19.10 9.75 17.05
C LEU A 141 -19.35 11.25 17.17
N ASN A 142 -18.29 12.06 17.15
CA ASN A 142 -18.36 13.51 17.19
C ASN A 142 -18.54 14.16 15.80
N GLU A 143 -18.85 13.38 14.77
CA GLU A 143 -19.09 13.83 13.39
C GLU A 143 -17.93 14.65 12.75
N GLN A 144 -16.72 14.54 13.30
CA GLN A 144 -15.53 15.18 12.72
C GLN A 144 -15.07 14.45 11.44
N ILE A 145 -15.36 13.15 11.35
CA ILE A 145 -15.13 12.30 10.16
C ILE A 145 -16.40 11.50 9.83
N SER A 146 -16.57 11.17 8.56
CA SER A 146 -17.71 10.36 8.08
C SER A 146 -17.35 8.89 7.88
N LYS A 147 -16.06 8.57 7.73
CA LYS A 147 -15.56 7.22 7.44
C LYS A 147 -14.31 6.92 8.24
N ALA A 148 -14.18 5.67 8.69
CA ALA A 148 -13.01 5.20 9.43
C ALA A 148 -11.67 5.41 8.67
N ASP A 149 -11.69 5.33 7.33
CA ASP A 149 -10.48 5.56 6.50
C ASP A 149 -9.91 6.99 6.61
N GLN A 150 -10.68 7.93 7.17
CA GLN A 150 -10.26 9.32 7.38
C GLN A 150 -9.51 9.53 8.70
N LEU A 151 -9.47 8.52 9.59
CA LEU A 151 -8.78 8.60 10.89
C LEU A 151 -7.29 8.94 10.74
N MET A 152 -6.57 8.21 9.87
CA MET A 152 -5.14 8.43 9.69
C MET A 152 -4.84 9.84 9.14
N PRO A 153 -5.50 10.32 8.06
CA PRO A 153 -5.33 11.71 7.62
C PRO A 153 -5.68 12.76 8.68
N LEU A 154 -6.76 12.55 9.46
CA LEU A 154 -7.13 13.46 10.55
C LEU A 154 -6.02 13.50 11.61
N PHE A 155 -5.55 12.33 12.04
CA PHE A 155 -4.50 12.20 13.03
C PHE A 155 -3.20 12.90 12.63
N VAL A 156 -2.83 12.80 11.34
CA VAL A 156 -1.68 13.53 10.79
C VAL A 156 -1.88 15.04 10.89
N MET A 157 -3.07 15.55 10.61
CA MET A 157 -3.37 16.98 10.73
C MET A 157 -3.30 17.44 12.18
N ASP A 158 -3.82 16.66 13.13
CA ASP A 158 -3.83 17.01 14.55
C ASP A 158 -2.42 16.98 15.17
N THR A 159 -1.65 15.94 14.85
CA THR A 159 -0.30 15.73 15.42
C THR A 159 0.74 16.64 14.75
N LEU A 160 0.71 16.73 13.41
CA LEU A 160 1.77 17.36 12.61
C LEU A 160 1.37 18.71 12.02
N GLY A 161 0.15 19.19 12.26
CA GLY A 161 -0.35 20.48 11.77
C GLY A 161 0.49 21.68 12.18
N LYS A 162 1.23 21.56 13.30
CA LYS A 162 2.18 22.59 13.78
C LYS A 162 3.35 22.80 12.82
N TRP A 163 3.66 21.83 11.97
CA TRP A 163 4.82 21.82 11.07
C TRP A 163 4.35 22.11 9.64
N PRO A 164 4.46 23.36 9.15
CA PRO A 164 3.91 23.72 7.85
C PRO A 164 4.53 22.86 6.74
N GLY A 165 3.69 22.27 5.91
CA GLY A 165 4.08 21.42 4.77
C GLY A 165 4.23 19.93 5.08
N VAL A 166 4.43 19.51 6.34
CA VAL A 166 4.58 18.08 6.68
C VAL A 166 3.29 17.29 6.46
N PRO A 167 2.09 17.75 6.90
CA PRO A 167 0.85 17.06 6.57
C PRO A 167 0.58 17.01 5.07
N GLY A 168 0.91 18.09 4.34
CA GLY A 168 0.80 18.12 2.88
C GLY A 168 1.71 17.10 2.20
N LEU A 169 2.94 16.93 2.69
CA LEU A 169 3.87 15.91 2.20
C LEU A 169 3.35 14.49 2.46
N PHE A 170 2.75 14.24 3.63
CA PHE A 170 2.13 12.96 3.96
C PHE A 170 0.97 12.63 3.01
N VAL A 171 0.05 13.59 2.84
CA VAL A 171 -1.10 13.43 1.93
C VAL A 171 -0.62 13.22 0.49
N ALA A 172 0.36 14.00 0.03
CA ALA A 172 0.97 13.80 -1.29
C ALA A 172 1.61 12.40 -1.44
N GLY A 173 2.26 11.90 -0.39
CA GLY A 173 2.81 10.55 -0.33
C GLY A 173 1.75 9.46 -0.48
N ILE A 174 0.61 9.56 0.20
CA ILE A 174 -0.51 8.61 0.07
C ILE A 174 -1.11 8.64 -1.32
N PHE A 175 -1.37 9.84 -1.88
CA PHE A 175 -1.92 9.95 -3.22
C PHE A 175 -0.93 9.43 -4.27
N SER A 176 0.36 9.70 -4.12
CA SER A 176 1.40 9.08 -4.94
C SER A 176 1.32 7.55 -4.80
N GLY A 177 1.22 7.06 -3.55
CA GLY A 177 0.84 5.70 -3.14
C GLY A 177 -0.14 5.04 -4.10
N ALA A 178 -1.34 5.58 -4.11
CA ALA A 178 -2.44 5.11 -4.93
C ALA A 178 -2.13 5.21 -6.44
N LEU A 179 -1.50 6.30 -6.89
CA LEU A 179 -1.15 6.51 -8.30
C LEU A 179 -0.15 5.48 -8.83
N SER A 180 0.76 4.99 -8.01
CA SER A 180 1.70 3.90 -8.36
C SER A 180 0.97 2.57 -8.64
N THR A 181 0.00 2.22 -7.81
CA THR A 181 -0.82 1.01 -8.00
C THR A 181 -1.67 1.13 -9.25
N VAL A 182 -2.30 2.30 -9.46
CA VAL A 182 -3.12 2.55 -10.65
C VAL A 182 -2.28 2.52 -11.93
N SER A 183 -1.10 3.16 -11.97
CA SER A 183 -0.24 3.14 -13.17
C SER A 183 0.24 1.73 -13.51
N SER A 184 0.64 0.96 -12.50
CA SER A 184 1.04 -0.43 -12.69
C SER A 184 -0.11 -1.26 -13.25
N GLY A 185 -1.32 -1.13 -12.69
CA GLY A 185 -2.52 -1.81 -13.17
C GLY A 185 -2.89 -1.42 -14.61
N MET A 186 -2.85 -0.12 -14.93
CA MET A 186 -3.12 0.37 -16.28
C MET A 186 -2.09 -0.15 -17.30
N ASN A 187 -0.80 -0.14 -16.95
CA ASN A 187 0.26 -0.67 -17.80
C ASN A 187 0.12 -2.17 -18.03
N SER A 188 -0.27 -2.92 -16.99
CA SER A 188 -0.55 -4.36 -17.13
C SER A 188 -1.76 -4.65 -17.99
N LEU A 189 -2.85 -3.89 -17.83
CA LEU A 189 -4.05 -4.02 -18.66
C LEU A 189 -3.75 -3.70 -20.13
N ALA A 190 -3.02 -2.62 -20.40
CA ALA A 190 -2.61 -2.26 -21.75
C ALA A 190 -1.77 -3.37 -22.41
N ALA A 191 -0.86 -3.99 -21.65
CA ALA A 191 -0.05 -5.10 -22.16
C ALA A 191 -0.90 -6.35 -22.44
N ILE A 192 -1.85 -6.70 -21.57
CA ILE A 192 -2.77 -7.83 -21.77
C ILE A 192 -3.64 -7.60 -23.01
N VAL A 193 -4.23 -6.41 -23.14
CA VAL A 193 -5.04 -6.06 -24.31
C VAL A 193 -4.21 -6.13 -25.59
N LEU A 194 -2.96 -5.65 -25.56
CA LEU A 194 -2.09 -5.70 -26.73
C LEU A 194 -1.70 -7.13 -27.12
N GLU A 195 -1.20 -7.93 -26.19
CA GLU A 195 -0.66 -9.26 -26.50
C GLU A 195 -1.76 -10.30 -26.71
N ASP A 196 -2.77 -10.34 -25.82
CA ASP A 196 -3.76 -11.41 -25.81
C ASP A 196 -4.95 -11.13 -26.75
N PHE A 197 -5.29 -9.86 -26.99
CA PHE A 197 -6.45 -9.48 -27.81
C PHE A 197 -6.07 -8.87 -29.17
N LEU A 198 -5.07 -7.97 -29.22
CA LEU A 198 -4.70 -7.33 -30.48
C LEU A 198 -3.77 -8.19 -31.32
N LYS A 199 -2.58 -8.56 -30.82
CA LYS A 199 -1.57 -9.31 -31.59
C LYS A 199 -2.02 -10.72 -31.95
N GLY A 200 -2.81 -11.37 -31.11
CA GLY A 200 -3.33 -12.71 -31.40
C GLY A 200 -4.53 -12.70 -32.35
N PRO A 201 -5.75 -12.46 -31.83
CA PRO A 201 -6.97 -12.71 -32.60
C PRO A 201 -7.41 -11.58 -33.56
N ILE A 202 -7.08 -10.32 -33.30
CA ILE A 202 -7.67 -9.19 -34.05
C ILE A 202 -6.74 -8.65 -35.14
N TRP A 203 -5.45 -8.53 -34.86
CA TRP A 203 -4.45 -7.93 -35.75
C TRP A 203 -3.09 -8.65 -35.72
N PRO A 204 -2.99 -9.83 -36.37
CA PRO A 204 -1.79 -10.68 -36.33
C PRO A 204 -0.54 -10.05 -36.98
N THR A 205 -0.74 -9.10 -37.90
CA THR A 205 0.32 -8.45 -38.68
C THR A 205 0.73 -7.08 -38.14
N ILE A 206 0.36 -6.76 -36.89
CA ILE A 206 0.69 -5.47 -36.29
C ILE A 206 2.20 -5.29 -36.17
N THR A 207 2.72 -4.16 -36.68
CA THR A 207 4.15 -3.84 -36.54
C THR A 207 4.45 -3.34 -35.13
N GLU A 208 5.70 -3.51 -34.66
CA GLU A 208 6.14 -3.04 -33.34
C GLU A 208 5.85 -1.55 -33.09
N ARG A 209 5.94 -0.72 -34.14
CA ARG A 209 5.61 0.71 -34.06
C ARG A 209 4.11 0.92 -33.81
N GLN A 210 3.24 0.20 -34.51
CA GLN A 210 1.79 0.27 -34.33
C GLN A 210 1.37 -0.31 -32.98
N ALA A 211 1.99 -1.40 -32.54
CA ALA A 211 1.79 -1.99 -31.22
C ALA A 211 2.15 -1.01 -30.09
N THR A 212 3.28 -0.31 -30.23
CA THR A 212 3.70 0.73 -29.28
C THR A 212 2.68 1.87 -29.21
N TRP A 213 2.12 2.30 -30.34
CA TRP A 213 1.07 3.33 -30.37
C TRP A 213 -0.25 2.83 -29.77
N ALA A 214 -0.63 1.59 -30.03
CA ALA A 214 -1.86 0.99 -29.49
C ALA A 214 -1.80 0.76 -27.97
N SER A 215 -0.60 0.56 -27.41
CA SER A 215 -0.39 0.38 -25.97
C SER A 215 -0.33 1.67 -25.14
N LYS A 216 -0.28 2.83 -25.81
CA LYS A 216 -0.24 4.16 -25.18
C LYS A 216 -1.64 4.76 -25.14
#